data_AF-A0A356HWQ5-F1
#
_entry.id   AF-A0A356HWQ5-F1
#
_cell.length_a   1.000
_cell.length_b   1.000
_cell.length_c   1.000
_cell.angle_alpha   90.00
_cell.angle_beta   90.00
_cell.angle_gamma   90.00
#
_symmetry.space_group_name_H-M   'P 1'
#
loop_
_entity.id
_entity.type
_entity.pdbx_description
1 polymer ?
#
loop_
_entity_poly.entity_id
_entity_poly.type
_entity_poly.pdbx_seq_one_letter_code
_entity_poly.pdbx_strand_id
1 'polypeptide(L)'
;MSLSMKRKMAQWQTMQQANDYERQCLAILNGPLPKNDPRLFEKIKVKVIRPFYIDGVLQTPEMGIVLIARHIAEDMLAIKKVELI
;
A
#
# COMPACT_ATOMS: atom_id res chain seq x y z
N MET A 1 -45.10 16.80 3.35
CA MET A 1 -43.82 16.48 2.67
C MET A 1 -43.91 15.09 2.07
N SER A 2 -43.78 14.95 0.74
CA SER A 2 -43.99 13.68 0.03
C SER A 2 -42.80 12.71 0.22
N LEU A 3 -43.09 11.41 0.23
CA LEU A 3 -42.09 10.32 0.30
C LEU A 3 -40.98 10.44 -0.77
N SER A 4 -41.28 11.08 -1.91
CA SER A 4 -40.35 11.35 -3.00
C SER A 4 -39.23 12.34 -2.62
N MET A 5 -39.54 13.38 -1.82
CA MET A 5 -38.53 14.35 -1.38
C MET A 5 -37.56 13.76 -0.35
N LYS A 6 -38.04 12.87 0.54
CA LYS A 6 -37.20 12.20 1.55
C LYS A 6 -36.18 11.25 0.91
N ARG A 7 -36.55 10.53 -0.14
CA ARG A 7 -35.65 9.62 -0.88
C ARG A 7 -34.54 10.37 -1.60
N LYS A 8 -34.85 11.52 -2.21
CA LYS A 8 -33.84 12.35 -2.88
C LYS A 8 -32.82 12.88 -1.88
N MET A 9 -33.23 13.41 -0.72
CA MET A 9 -32.28 13.91 0.29
C MET A 9 -31.35 12.82 0.84
N ALA A 10 -31.86 11.61 1.08
CA ALA A 10 -31.05 10.48 1.51
C ALA A 10 -30.02 10.03 0.45
N GLN A 11 -30.36 10.16 -0.83
CA GLN A 11 -29.46 9.87 -1.96
C GLN A 11 -28.35 10.94 -2.09
N TRP A 12 -28.69 12.21 -1.87
CA TRP A 12 -27.68 13.29 -1.85
C TRP A 12 -26.72 13.16 -0.65
N GLN A 13 -27.22 12.78 0.53
CA GLN A 13 -26.39 12.54 1.72
C GLN A 13 -25.42 11.37 1.51
N THR A 14 -25.86 10.26 0.90
CA THR A 14 -24.99 9.12 0.60
C THR A 14 -23.94 9.44 -0.47
N MET A 15 -24.28 10.23 -1.50
CA MET A 15 -23.29 10.70 -2.48
C MET A 15 -22.24 11.64 -1.87
N GLN A 16 -22.65 12.51 -0.95
CA GLN A 16 -21.73 13.42 -0.28
C GLN A 16 -20.78 12.67 0.65
N GLN A 17 -21.31 11.69 1.39
CA GLN A 17 -20.50 10.83 2.25
C GLN A 17 -19.50 9.98 1.44
N ALA A 18 -19.89 9.47 0.27
CA ALA A 18 -18.98 8.76 -0.62
C ALA A 18 -17.84 9.66 -1.14
N ASN A 19 -18.16 10.91 -1.50
CA ASN A 19 -17.15 11.90 -1.93
C ASN A 19 -16.20 12.28 -0.79
N ASP A 20 -16.71 12.39 0.44
CA ASP A 20 -15.88 12.63 1.62
C ASP A 20 -14.96 11.45 1.92
N TYR A 21 -15.43 10.20 1.76
CA TYR A 21 -14.58 9.01 1.85
C TYR A 21 -13.51 8.96 0.76
N GLU A 22 -13.87 9.26 -0.49
CA GLU A 22 -12.90 9.36 -1.60
C GLU A 22 -11.86 10.44 -1.32
N ARG A 23 -12.27 11.61 -0.80
CA ARG A 23 -11.37 12.69 -0.40
C ARG A 23 -10.48 12.31 0.77
N GLN A 24 -10.98 11.55 1.75
CA GLN A 24 -10.16 11.03 2.86
C GLN A 24 -9.14 10.00 2.37
N CYS A 25 -9.54 9.08 1.50
CA CYS A 25 -8.63 8.12 0.87
C CYS A 25 -7.58 8.83 0.01
N LEU A 26 -7.98 9.85 -0.77
CA LEU A 26 -7.07 10.69 -1.53
C LEU A 26 -6.16 11.53 -0.64
N ALA A 27 -6.60 11.99 0.54
CA ALA A 27 -5.76 12.70 1.48
C ALA A 27 -4.73 11.78 2.17
N ILE A 28 -5.07 10.51 2.38
CA ILE A 28 -4.13 9.48 2.85
C ILE A 28 -3.11 9.13 1.75
N LEU A 29 -3.56 9.02 0.50
CA LEU A 29 -2.70 8.74 -0.67
C LEU A 29 -1.84 9.94 -1.11
N ASN A 30 -2.36 11.18 -0.94
CA ASN A 30 -1.68 12.44 -1.27
C ASN A 30 -1.03 13.12 -0.07
N GLY A 31 -1.13 12.53 1.13
CA GLY A 31 -0.18 12.83 2.19
C GLY A 31 1.22 12.69 1.58
N PRO A 32 2.18 13.54 1.94
CA PRO A 32 3.54 13.33 1.48
C PRO A 32 3.94 11.93 1.94
N LEU A 33 3.89 10.95 1.01
CA LEU A 33 4.82 9.84 1.01
C LEU A 33 6.15 10.48 1.39
N PRO A 34 6.90 9.97 2.39
CA PRO A 34 8.19 10.53 2.75
C PRO A 34 9.08 10.48 1.50
N LYS A 35 8.98 11.51 0.66
CA LYS A 35 9.36 11.47 -0.75
C LYS A 35 10.86 11.59 -0.90
N ASN A 36 11.59 11.79 0.19
CA ASN A 36 12.98 12.21 0.16
C ASN A 36 13.80 11.63 1.32
N ASP A 37 13.56 10.39 1.77
CA ASP A 37 14.68 9.64 2.35
C ASP A 37 15.24 8.69 1.29
N PRO A 38 16.35 9.06 0.61
CA PRO A 38 17.03 8.19 -0.35
C PRO A 38 17.37 6.83 0.24
N ARG A 39 17.51 6.73 1.58
CA ARG A 39 17.82 5.50 2.29
C ARG A 39 16.69 4.47 2.25
N LEU A 40 15.45 4.88 1.97
CA LEU A 40 14.30 3.96 1.81
C LEU A 40 14.32 3.26 0.45
N PHE A 41 14.94 3.89 -0.55
CA PHE A 41 15.13 3.35 -1.90
C PHE A 41 16.49 2.68 -2.08
N GLU A 42 17.35 2.72 -1.05
CA GLU A 42 18.60 1.97 -1.01
C GLU A 42 18.31 0.48 -1.18
N LYS A 43 19.00 -0.18 -2.11
CA LYS A 43 18.86 -1.62 -2.32
C LYS A 43 19.71 -2.36 -1.30
N ILE A 44 19.06 -3.16 -0.46
CA ILE A 44 19.74 -4.03 0.50
C ILE A 44 19.62 -5.49 0.06
N LYS A 45 20.55 -6.31 0.52
CA LYS A 45 20.49 -7.75 0.29
C LYS A 45 19.61 -8.40 1.34
N VAL A 46 18.70 -9.25 0.89
CA VAL A 46 17.86 -10.07 1.76
C VAL A 46 17.86 -11.50 1.29
N LYS A 47 17.71 -12.44 2.21
CA LYS A 47 17.50 -13.85 1.90
C LYS A 47 16.01 -14.13 1.80
N VAL A 48 15.56 -14.72 0.69
CA VAL A 48 14.16 -15.09 0.48
C VAL A 48 13.88 -16.38 1.26
N ILE A 49 12.95 -16.33 2.21
CA ILE A 49 12.48 -17.52 2.96
C ILE A 49 11.11 -18.01 2.49
N ARG A 50 10.30 -17.13 1.88
CA ARG A 50 8.99 -17.48 1.30
C ARG A 50 8.75 -16.70 0.01
N PRO A 51 7.99 -17.27 -0.94
CA PRO A 51 7.75 -16.62 -2.22
C PRO A 51 6.93 -15.33 -2.13
N PHE A 52 7.29 -14.34 -2.93
CA PHE A 52 6.58 -13.06 -3.05
C PHE A 52 6.84 -12.38 -4.39
N TYR A 53 5.98 -11.43 -4.75
CA TYR A 53 6.13 -10.65 -5.97
C TYR A 53 6.71 -9.28 -5.65
N ILE A 54 7.67 -8.85 -6.48
CA ILE A 54 8.18 -7.47 -6.53
C ILE A 54 8.11 -7.03 -7.99
N ASP A 55 7.43 -5.92 -8.27
CA ASP A 55 7.31 -5.37 -9.63
C ASP A 55 6.89 -6.41 -10.68
N GLY A 56 6.02 -7.35 -10.29
CA GLY A 56 5.54 -8.45 -11.14
C GLY A 56 6.50 -9.65 -11.27
N VAL A 57 7.68 -9.60 -10.67
CA VAL A 57 8.66 -10.70 -10.65
C VAL A 57 8.49 -11.53 -9.38
N LEU A 58 8.26 -12.84 -9.55
CA LEU A 58 8.21 -13.80 -8.45
C LEU A 58 9.61 -14.06 -7.90
N GLN A 59 9.84 -13.68 -6.64
CA GLN A 59 11.01 -14.03 -5.87
C GLN A 59 10.73 -15.35 -5.14
N THR A 60 11.61 -16.34 -5.30
CA THR A 60 11.48 -17.66 -4.66
C THR A 60 12.68 -17.94 -3.74
N PRO A 61 12.55 -18.84 -2.75
CA PRO A 61 13.68 -19.24 -1.89
C PRO A 61 14.86 -19.84 -2.66
N GLU A 62 14.62 -20.42 -3.85
CA GLU A 62 15.66 -20.98 -4.73
C GLU A 62 16.61 -19.92 -5.28
N MET A 63 16.16 -18.66 -5.37
CA MET A 63 17.01 -17.53 -5.75
C MET A 63 18.01 -17.15 -4.64
N GLY A 64 17.78 -17.62 -3.41
CA GLY A 64 18.64 -17.37 -2.26
C GLY A 64 18.61 -15.90 -1.83
N ILE A 65 19.62 -15.13 -2.26
CA ILE A 65 19.83 -13.74 -1.86
C ILE A 65 19.43 -12.80 -3.01
N VAL A 66 18.55 -11.84 -2.71
CA VAL A 66 18.05 -10.87 -3.69
C VAL A 66 18.29 -9.44 -3.21
N LEU A 67 18.38 -8.50 -4.16
CA LEU A 67 18.55 -7.07 -3.89
C LEU A 67 17.21 -6.36 -4.05
N ILE A 68 16.69 -5.78 -2.98
CA ILE A 68 15.38 -5.12 -2.96
C ILE A 68 15.48 -3.79 -2.23
N ALA A 69 14.59 -2.85 -2.52
CA ALA A 69 14.57 -1.56 -1.82
C ALA A 69 14.31 -1.76 -0.31
N ARG A 70 14.97 -0.97 0.54
CA ARG A 70 14.90 -1.10 2.01
C ARG A 70 13.46 -1.09 2.52
N HIS A 71 12.60 -0.19 2.04
CA HIS A 71 11.20 -0.16 2.47
C HIS A 71 10.46 -1.48 2.17
N ILE A 72 10.69 -2.08 1.00
CA ILE A 72 10.13 -3.40 0.64
C ILE A 72 10.70 -4.47 1.57
N ALA A 73 12.00 -4.42 1.87
CA ALA A 73 12.61 -5.38 2.78
C ALA A 73 12.03 -5.32 4.19
N GLU A 74 11.79 -4.13 4.72
CA GLU A 74 11.16 -3.91 6.03
C GLU A 74 9.73 -4.48 6.05
N ASP A 75 8.95 -4.21 5.00
CA ASP A 75 7.59 -4.77 4.84
C ASP A 75 7.62 -6.30 4.78
N MET A 76 8.52 -6.86 3.94
CA MET A 76 8.64 -8.31 3.76
C MET A 76 9.20 -9.02 5.01
N LEU A 77 10.01 -8.33 5.80
CA LEU A 77 10.53 -8.82 7.08
C LEU A 77 9.39 -8.89 8.11
N ALA A 78 8.54 -7.86 8.19
CA ALA A 78 7.39 -7.83 9.08
C ALA A 78 6.42 -9.00 8.85
N ILE A 79 6.24 -9.40 7.58
CA ILE A 79 5.41 -10.56 7.20
C ILE A 79 6.18 -11.89 7.09
N LYS A 80 7.45 -11.92 7.56
CA LYS A 80 8.30 -13.13 7.60
C LYS A 80 8.47 -13.82 6.24
N LYS A 81 8.70 -13.04 5.19
CA LYS A 81 9.00 -13.54 3.83
C LYS A 81 10.46 -13.45 3.44
N VAL A 82 11.21 -12.57 4.10
CA VAL A 82 12.65 -12.40 3.91
C VAL A 82 13.38 -12.33 5.25
N GLU A 83 14.68 -12.60 5.24
CA GLU A 83 15.61 -12.39 6.36
C GLU A 83 16.70 -11.39 5.94
N LEU A 84 17.08 -10.49 6.86
CA LEU A 84 18.26 -9.64 6.68
C LEU A 84 19.53 -10.48 6.87
N ILE A 85 20.55 -10.20 6.05
CA ILE A 85 21.87 -10.86 6.10
C ILE A 85 22.97 -9.89 6.50
#